data_AF-A0A1Q4L7E6-F1
#
_entry.id   AF-A0A1Q4L7E6-F1
#
_cell.length_a   1.000
_cell.length_b   1.000
_cell.length_c   1.000
_cell.angle_alpha   90.00
_cell.angle_beta   90.00
_cell.angle_gamma   90.00
#
_symmetry.space_group_name_H-M   'P 1'
#
loop_
_entity.id
_entity.type
_entity.pdbx_description
1 polymer ?
#
loop_
_entity_poly.entity_id
_entity_poly.type
_entity_poly.pdbx_seq_one_letter_code
_entity_poly.pdbx_strand_id
1 'polypeptide(L)'
;MKSLITADEAKSLFAELNNVSDLEAALLRASIFVRSKVKKIDEQVPDDIKLAVCYLVKDEKEPQQVKSIERTDYKETFADKGTSYRNLAMDLLEPYMQTGNESGVFFF
;
A
#
# COMPACT_ATOMS: atom_id res chain seq x y z
N MET A 1 -1.32 -13.47 13.43
CA MET A 1 -0.59 -13.13 12.19
C MET A 1 0.25 -11.90 12.49
N LYS A 2 1.57 -11.93 12.23
CA LYS A 2 2.49 -10.85 12.63
C LYS A 2 2.68 -9.84 11.48
N SER A 3 2.72 -8.55 11.82
CA SER A 3 3.11 -7.49 10.88
C SER A 3 4.47 -7.77 10.25
N LEU A 4 4.68 -7.32 9.01
CA LEU A 4 5.96 -7.43 8.31
C LEU A 4 7.03 -6.50 8.88
N ILE A 5 6.60 -5.46 9.56
CA ILE A 5 7.46 -4.47 10.23
C ILE A 5 6.84 -4.08 11.57
N THR A 6 7.69 -3.85 12.57
CA THR A 6 7.23 -3.34 13.88
C THR A 6 6.92 -1.84 13.82
N ALA A 7 6.14 -1.33 14.78
CA ALA A 7 5.83 0.09 14.83
C ALA A 7 7.10 0.96 15.02
N ASP A 8 8.07 0.48 15.79
CA ASP A 8 9.32 1.20 16.04
C ASP A 8 10.22 1.25 14.79
N GLU A 9 10.33 0.14 14.06
CA GLU A 9 11.04 0.11 12.78
C GLU A 9 10.37 1.02 11.74
N ALA A 10 9.03 1.00 11.67
CA ALA A 10 8.27 1.84 10.75
C ALA A 10 8.45 3.33 11.04
N LYS A 11 8.45 3.73 12.32
CA LYS A 11 8.72 5.11 12.74
C LYS A 11 10.17 5.54 12.48
N SER A 12 11.12 4.63 12.62
CA SER A 12 12.53 4.88 12.32
C SER A 12 12.75 5.12 10.83
N LEU A 13 12.09 4.33 9.97
CA LEU A 13 12.17 4.48 8.51
C LEU A 13 11.35 5.68 7.99
N PHE A 14 10.22 5.97 8.63
CA PHE A 14 9.31 7.06 8.26
C PHE A 14 8.84 7.84 9.49
N ALA A 15 9.53 8.94 9.78
CA ALA A 15 9.21 9.82 10.91
C ALA A 15 7.79 10.41 10.82
N GLU A 16 7.22 10.51 9.62
CA GLU A 16 5.85 11.00 9.37
C GLU A 16 4.77 10.06 9.96
N LEU A 17 5.09 8.77 10.17
CA LEU A 17 4.17 7.79 10.76
C LEU A 17 3.99 7.98 12.28
N ASN A 18 4.77 8.85 12.93
CA ASN A 18 4.62 9.15 14.36
C ASN A 18 3.25 9.75 14.72
N ASN A 19 2.59 10.40 13.76
CA ASN A 19 1.31 11.07 13.97
C ASN A 19 0.09 10.18 13.69
N VAL A 20 0.31 8.91 13.32
CA VAL A 20 -0.76 8.00 12.92
C VAL A 20 -1.36 7.31 14.16
N SER A 21 -2.64 7.61 14.45
CA SER A 21 -3.42 6.82 15.39
C SER A 21 -3.67 5.41 14.85
N ASP A 22 -3.55 4.41 15.73
CA ASP A 22 -3.68 2.98 15.41
C ASP A 22 -2.67 2.46 14.37
N LEU A 23 -1.43 2.97 14.42
CA LEU A 23 -0.35 2.60 13.50
C LEU A 23 -0.15 1.08 13.40
N GLU A 24 -0.19 0.35 14.52
CA GLU A 24 -0.04 -1.10 14.52
C GLU A 24 -1.13 -1.82 13.70
N ALA A 25 -2.37 -1.35 13.81
CA ALA A 25 -3.48 -1.92 13.05
C ALA A 25 -3.38 -1.59 11.56
N ALA A 26 -2.94 -0.37 11.21
CA ALA A 26 -2.69 0.02 9.83
C ALA A 26 -1.52 -0.78 9.21
N LEU A 27 -0.42 -0.93 9.94
CA LEU A 27 0.71 -1.76 9.54
C LEU A 27 0.30 -3.22 9.36
N LEU A 28 -0.57 -3.75 10.22
CA LEU A 28 -1.10 -5.10 10.07
C LEU A 28 -1.93 -5.25 8.78
N ARG A 29 -2.83 -4.30 8.49
CA ARG A 29 -3.64 -4.30 7.26
C ARG A 29 -2.77 -4.23 6.00
N ALA A 30 -1.84 -3.27 5.98
CA ALA A 30 -0.88 -3.12 4.89
C ALA A 30 -0.02 -4.39 4.72
N SER A 31 0.44 -4.99 5.84
CA SER A 31 1.20 -6.24 5.82
C SER A 31 0.40 -7.42 5.25
N ILE A 32 -0.89 -7.54 5.58
CA ILE A 32 -1.77 -8.58 5.03
C ILE A 32 -1.90 -8.39 3.52
N PHE A 33 -2.12 -7.16 3.07
CA PHE A 33 -2.23 -6.85 1.65
C PHE A 33 -0.94 -7.19 0.89
N VAL A 34 0.22 -6.80 1.41
CA VAL A 34 1.52 -7.14 0.80
C VAL A 34 1.76 -8.65 0.78
N ARG A 35 1.46 -9.37 1.87
CA ARG A 35 1.54 -10.84 1.93
C ARG A 35 0.60 -11.52 0.92
N SER A 36 -0.52 -10.89 0.56
CA SER A 36 -1.43 -11.43 -0.46
C SER A 36 -0.89 -11.32 -1.89
N LYS A 37 0.07 -10.41 -2.13
CA LYS A 37 0.64 -10.14 -3.46
C LYS A 37 1.99 -10.82 -3.69
N VAL A 38 2.75 -11.04 -2.63
CA VAL A 38 4.12 -11.59 -2.69
C VAL A 38 4.10 -13.11 -2.49
N LYS A 39 4.88 -13.84 -3.29
CA LYS A 39 4.85 -15.32 -3.37
C LYS A 39 5.41 -16.01 -2.11
N LYS A 40 6.52 -15.49 -1.58
CA LYS A 40 7.15 -15.89 -0.31
C LYS A 40 7.87 -14.70 0.27
N ILE A 41 7.68 -14.48 1.57
CA ILE A 41 8.47 -13.54 2.36
C ILE A 41 9.28 -14.43 3.30
N ASP A 42 10.59 -14.45 3.12
CA ASP A 42 11.52 -15.20 3.97
C ASP A 42 11.51 -14.65 5.41
N GLU A 43 12.26 -15.27 6.33
CA GLU A 43 12.38 -14.79 7.72
C GLU A 43 12.88 -13.34 7.80
N GLN A 44 13.70 -12.92 6.82
CA GLN A 44 14.17 -11.55 6.68
C GLN A 44 13.35 -10.82 5.61
N VAL A 45 12.57 -9.84 6.03
CA VAL A 45 11.77 -9.00 5.13
C VAL A 45 12.71 -8.00 4.42
N PRO A 46 12.74 -7.97 3.07
CA PRO A 46 13.48 -6.96 2.30
C PRO A 46 13.03 -5.55 2.63
N ASP A 47 13.95 -4.59 2.52
CA ASP A 47 13.65 -3.19 2.84
C ASP A 47 12.64 -2.57 1.86
N ASP A 48 12.61 -3.01 0.61
CA ASP A 48 11.59 -2.59 -0.37
C ASP A 48 10.17 -2.97 0.07
N ILE A 49 10.02 -4.17 0.66
CA ILE A 49 8.72 -4.65 1.17
C ILE A 49 8.31 -3.83 2.40
N LYS A 50 9.25 -3.49 3.28
CA LYS A 50 9.00 -2.61 4.43
C LYS A 50 8.57 -1.21 3.98
N LEU A 51 9.26 -0.68 2.97
CA LEU A 51 8.96 0.61 2.36
C LEU A 51 7.57 0.63 1.73
N ALA A 52 7.21 -0.42 0.97
CA ALA A 52 5.88 -0.57 0.39
C ALA A 52 4.77 -0.61 1.45
N VAL A 53 4.98 -1.30 2.57
CA VAL A 53 4.03 -1.31 3.70
C VAL A 53 3.84 0.11 4.26
N CYS A 54 4.91 0.89 4.42
CA CYS A 54 4.83 2.27 4.92
C CYS A 54 4.06 3.18 3.96
N TYR A 55 4.29 3.06 2.64
CA TYR A 55 3.54 3.81 1.64
C TYR A 55 2.05 3.48 1.64
N LEU A 56 1.68 2.21 1.82
CA LEU A 56 0.27 1.82 1.91
C LEU A 56 -0.43 2.38 3.15
N VAL A 57 0.27 2.43 4.29
CA VAL A 57 -0.26 3.07 5.50
C VAL A 57 -0.48 4.57 5.27
N LYS A 58 0.41 5.22 4.52
CA LYS A 58 0.26 6.64 4.17
C LYS A 58 -0.91 6.87 3.23
N ASP A 59 -1.08 6.02 2.21
CA ASP A 59 -2.23 6.06 1.29
C ASP A 59 -3.57 5.92 2.04
N GLU A 60 -3.63 5.05 3.05
CA GLU A 60 -4.83 4.85 3.89
C GLU A 60 -5.18 6.11 4.71
N LYS A 61 -4.17 6.87 5.16
CA LYS A 61 -4.34 8.01 6.08
C LYS A 61 -4.40 9.37 5.37
N GLU A 62 -3.85 9.46 4.16
CA GLU A 62 -3.96 10.61 3.26
C GLU A 62 -4.86 10.26 2.06
N PRO A 63 -6.18 10.10 2.25
CA PRO A 63 -7.07 9.81 1.13
C PRO A 63 -6.97 10.92 0.09
N GLN A 64 -6.94 10.54 -1.18
CA GLN A 64 -6.91 11.48 -2.30
C GLN A 64 -8.05 12.48 -2.17
N GLN A 65 -7.70 13.76 -2.09
CA GLN A 65 -8.69 14.82 -1.97
C GLN A 65 -9.46 14.94 -3.28
N VAL A 66 -10.77 14.71 -3.22
CA VAL A 66 -11.67 14.98 -4.35
C VAL A 66 -11.70 16.50 -4.56
N LYS A 67 -11.28 16.94 -5.74
CA LYS A 67 -11.17 18.36 -6.09
C LYS A 67 -12.51 18.93 -6.55
N SER A 68 -13.31 18.15 -7.28
CA SER A 68 -14.67 18.52 -7.66
C SER A 68 -15.53 17.29 -7.96
N ILE A 69 -16.85 17.43 -7.74
CA ILE A 69 -17.87 16.44 -8.08
C ILE A 69 -18.90 17.15 -8.96
N GLU A 70 -19.07 16.69 -10.20
CA GLU A 70 -20.13 17.13 -11.11
C GLU A 70 -21.30 16.13 -11.05
N ARG A 71 -22.54 16.63 -10.88
CA ARG A 71 -23.73 15.81 -10.57
C ARG A 71 -24.65 15.54 -11.77
N THR A 72 -24.47 16.25 -12.88
CA THR A 72 -25.32 16.13 -14.08
C THR A 72 -25.02 14.85 -14.85
N ASP A 73 -23.74 14.52 -14.99
CA ASP A 73 -23.20 13.21 -15.32
C ASP A 73 -22.16 12.94 -14.22
N TYR A 74 -22.39 11.95 -13.36
CA TYR A 74 -21.53 11.75 -12.18
C TYR A 74 -20.05 11.62 -12.60
N LYS A 75 -19.26 12.64 -12.26
CA LYS A 75 -17.85 12.73 -12.59
C LYS A 75 -17.09 13.29 -11.41
N GLU A 76 -16.16 12.48 -10.89
CA GLU A 76 -15.26 12.88 -9.82
C GLU A 76 -13.92 13.28 -10.42
N THR A 77 -13.46 14.50 -10.10
CA THR A 77 -12.11 14.96 -10.45
C THR A 77 -11.28 14.98 -9.17
N PHE A 78 -10.26 14.15 -9.10
CA PHE A 78 -9.35 14.09 -7.95
C PHE A 78 -8.29 15.19 -8.07
N ALA A 79 -7.81 15.72 -6.94
CA ALA A 79 -6.69 16.63 -6.95
C ALA A 79 -5.44 15.87 -7.37
N ASP A 80 -4.84 16.26 -8.50
CA ASP A 80 -3.51 15.81 -8.93
C ASP A 80 -2.47 16.15 -7.85
N LYS A 81 -2.36 15.31 -6.83
CA LYS A 81 -1.11 15.10 -6.12
C LYS A 81 -0.55 13.81 -6.72
N GLY A 82 0.63 13.94 -7.31
CA GLY A 82 1.27 12.93 -8.15
C GLY A 82 1.23 11.51 -7.58
N THR A 83 1.34 10.52 -8.47
CA THR A 83 1.51 9.08 -8.20
C THR A 83 1.10 8.67 -6.78
N SER A 84 -0.14 8.16 -6.64
CA SER A 84 -0.66 7.62 -5.37
C SER A 84 0.41 6.77 -4.67
N TYR A 85 0.53 6.91 -3.36
CA TYR A 85 1.46 6.10 -2.57
C TYR A 85 1.22 4.60 -2.77
N ARG A 86 -0.01 4.21 -3.09
CA ARG A 86 -0.32 2.85 -3.54
C ARG A 86 0.42 2.46 -4.82
N ASN A 87 0.50 3.32 -5.83
CA ASN A 87 1.23 3.02 -7.07
C ASN A 87 2.73 2.85 -6.79
N LEU A 88 3.32 3.76 -5.99
CA LEU A 88 4.72 3.63 -5.56
C LEU A 88 4.97 2.33 -4.79
N ALA A 89 4.03 1.94 -3.91
CA ALA A 89 4.10 0.66 -3.22
C ALA A 89 3.99 -0.53 -4.19
N MET A 90 3.15 -0.45 -5.24
CA MET A 90 3.04 -1.50 -6.25
C MET A 90 4.32 -1.63 -7.07
N ASP A 91 4.94 -0.53 -7.48
CA ASP A 91 6.20 -0.53 -8.25
C ASP A 91 7.33 -1.21 -7.47
N LEU A 92 7.40 -0.98 -6.15
CA LEU A 92 8.37 -1.64 -5.27
C LEU A 92 8.07 -3.13 -5.05
N LEU A 93 6.80 -3.53 -5.13
CA LEU A 93 6.38 -4.91 -4.96
C LEU A 93 6.47 -5.71 -6.26
N GLU A 94 6.50 -5.06 -7.43
CA GLU A 94 6.52 -5.70 -8.75
C GLU A 94 7.58 -6.81 -8.87
N PRO A 95 8.85 -6.64 -8.43
CA PRO A 95 9.85 -7.69 -8.49
C PRO A 95 9.53 -8.92 -7.62
N TYR A 96 8.70 -8.74 -6.61
CA TYR A 96 8.30 -9.75 -5.63
C TYR A 96 6.91 -10.35 -5.92
N MET A 97 6.16 -9.74 -6.85
CA MET A 97 4.83 -10.18 -7.24
C MET A 97 4.90 -11.42 -8.14
N GLN A 98 3.89 -12.27 -8.03
CA GLN A 98 3.72 -13.36 -8.97
C GLN A 98 3.41 -12.78 -10.36
N THR A 99 4.36 -12.82 -11.28
CA THR A 99 4.01 -12.81 -12.71
C THR A 99 3.19 -14.06 -12.97
N GLY A 100 1.90 -13.88 -13.20
CA GLY A 100 0.99 -14.96 -13.59
C GLY A 100 1.42 -15.53 -14.93
N ASN A 101 2.25 -16.58 -14.90
CA ASN A 101 2.10 -17.68 -15.85
C ASN A 101 1.02 -18.59 -15.28
N GLU A 102 -0.24 -18.18 -15.46
CA GLU A 102 -1.39 -19.08 -15.51
C GLU A 102 -2.51 -18.36 -16.26
N SER A 103 -2.65 -18.83 -17.50
CA SER A 103 -3.70 -18.59 -18.47
C SER A 103 -5.11 -18.38 -17.91
N GLY A 104 -5.76 -17.32 -18.39
CA GLY A 104 -6.98 -17.46 -19.19
C GLY A 104 -8.32 -17.64 -18.45
N VAL A 105 -9.22 -16.73 -18.79
CA VAL A 105 -10.69 -16.78 -18.71
C VAL A 105 -11.32 -16.16 -17.46
N PHE A 106 -11.76 -14.90 -17.61
CA PHE A 106 -12.89 -14.34 -16.86
C PHE A 106 -14.14 -14.50 -17.74
N PHE A 107 -15.20 -15.12 -17.20
CA PHE A 107 -16.51 -15.18 -17.86
C PHE A 107 -17.27 -13.86 -17.61
N PHE A 108 -17.87 -13.35 -18.68
CA PHE A 108 -18.77 -12.18 -18.71
C PHE A 108 -20.14 -12.51 -18.13
#